data_AF-A0AA89CG54-F1
#
_entry.id   AF-A0AA89CG54-F1
#
_cell.length_a   1.000
_cell.length_b   1.000
_cell.length_c   1.000
_cell.angle_alpha   90.00
_cell.angle_beta   90.00
_cell.angle_gamma   90.00
#
_symmetry.space_group_name_H-M   'P 1'
#
loop_
_entity.id
_entity.type
_entity.pdbx_description
1 polymer ?
#
loop_
_entity_poly.entity_id
_entity_poly.type
_entity_poly.pdbx_seq_one_letter_code
_entity_poly.pdbx_strand_id
1 'polypeptide(L)'
;MHHSLSPLLSAMYDLGFALFHVTFWRWFNWPRSLEKSGRLNRGITQTLNVMLSYVFIVYAVSLFLAETRTRGPLALAGTGFWLLRAIAQPVLFAGTRLSWVFVAVFVLGAGLHAVTYVDSAKVGVEASSCAQPLS
;
A
#
# COMPACT_ATOMS: atom_id res chain seq x y z
N MET A 1 1.12 13.89 20.38
CA MET A 1 1.54 12.51 20.04
C MET A 1 0.81 11.92 18.82
N HIS A 2 -0.24 12.54 18.28
CA HIS A 2 -0.96 11.99 17.10
C HIS A 2 -0.22 12.13 15.75
N HIS A 3 0.75 13.05 15.62
CA HIS A 3 1.42 13.35 14.33
C HIS A 3 2.26 12.20 13.74
N SER A 4 2.59 11.18 14.52
CA SER A 4 3.41 10.04 14.07
C SER A 4 2.61 8.75 13.91
N LEU A 5 1.35 8.72 14.36
CA LEU A 5 0.55 7.50 14.42
C LEU A 5 0.05 7.11 13.02
N SER A 6 -0.43 8.06 12.23
CA SER A 6 -0.96 7.81 10.89
C SER A 6 0.07 7.19 9.91
N PRO A 7 1.28 7.77 9.71
CA PRO A 7 2.26 7.16 8.82
C PRO A 7 2.76 5.81 9.32
N LEU A 8 2.84 5.61 10.65
CA LEU A 8 3.22 4.33 11.23
C LEU A 8 2.18 3.24 10.91
N LEU A 9 0.89 3.54 11.06
CA LEU A 9 -0.19 2.60 10.73
C LEU A 9 -0.20 2.26 9.25
N SER A 10 -0.03 3.25 8.37
CA SER A 10 0.11 3.02 6.92
C SER A 10 1.32 2.13 6.60
N ALA A 11 2.49 2.42 7.16
CA ALA A 11 3.71 1.62 6.92
C ALA A 11 3.57 0.18 7.44
N MET A 12 2.99 0.00 8.63
CA MET A 12 2.73 -1.34 9.19
C MET A 12 1.74 -2.12 8.33
N TYR A 13 0.73 -1.44 7.79
CA TYR A 13 -0.26 -2.04 6.90
C TYR A 13 0.40 -2.56 5.61
N ASP A 14 1.26 -1.76 4.97
CA ASP A 14 2.00 -2.18 3.77
C ASP A 14 2.96 -3.32 4.07
N LEU A 15 3.65 -3.30 5.21
CA LEU A 15 4.54 -4.37 5.64
C LEU A 15 3.78 -5.69 5.90
N GLY A 16 2.59 -5.61 6.51
CA GLY A 16 1.69 -6.75 6.65
C GLY A 16 1.32 -7.36 5.30
N PHE A 17 1.08 -6.52 4.29
CA PHE A 17 0.83 -6.97 2.92
C PHE A 17 2.05 -7.58 2.24
N ALA A 18 3.26 -7.06 2.48
CA ALA A 18 4.48 -7.68 2.00
C ALA A 18 4.62 -9.10 2.57
N LEU A 19 4.42 -9.28 3.88
CA LEU A 19 4.47 -10.58 4.52
C LEU A 19 3.39 -11.52 3.97
N PHE A 20 2.17 -11.03 3.78
CA PHE A 20 1.08 -11.78 3.17
C PHE A 20 1.47 -12.32 1.78
N HIS A 21 2.09 -11.52 0.92
CA HIS A 21 2.54 -11.98 -0.40
C HIS A 21 3.68 -13.01 -0.31
N VAL A 22 4.56 -12.91 0.68
CA VAL A 22 5.58 -13.94 0.94
C VAL A 22 4.94 -15.27 1.39
N THR A 23 3.81 -15.23 2.11
CA THR A 23 3.11 -16.48 2.48
C THR A 23 2.51 -17.23 1.29
N PHE A 24 2.38 -16.62 0.11
CA PHE A 24 1.74 -17.25 -1.05
C PHE A 24 2.45 -18.53 -1.52
N TRP A 25 3.78 -18.57 -1.43
CA TRP A 25 4.53 -19.79 -1.71
C TRP A 25 4.13 -20.94 -0.79
N ARG A 26 3.84 -20.65 0.48
CA ARG A 26 3.53 -21.66 1.50
C ARG A 26 2.04 -22.02 1.54
N TRP A 27 1.15 -21.04 1.48
CA TRP A 27 -0.29 -21.25 1.62
C TRP A 27 -0.96 -21.75 0.34
N PHE A 28 -0.53 -21.25 -0.83
CA PHE A 28 -1.12 -21.63 -2.11
C PHE A 28 -0.29 -22.64 -2.90
N ASN A 29 0.87 -23.06 -2.35
CA ASN A 29 1.80 -24.00 -2.98
C ASN A 29 2.07 -23.64 -4.45
N TRP A 30 2.30 -22.35 -4.69
CA TRP A 30 2.36 -21.73 -6.03
C TRP A 30 3.28 -22.40 -7.05
N PRO A 31 4.45 -22.96 -6.68
CA PRO A 31 5.23 -23.73 -7.63
C PRO A 31 4.41 -24.83 -8.30
N ARG A 32 3.59 -25.56 -7.55
CA ARG A 32 2.77 -26.66 -8.06
C ARG A 32 1.42 -26.18 -8.61
N SER A 33 0.77 -25.20 -7.98
CA SER A 33 -0.54 -24.73 -8.45
C SER A 33 -0.47 -24.02 -9.81
N LEU A 34 0.63 -23.31 -10.08
CA LEU A 34 0.86 -22.57 -11.32
C LEU A 34 1.44 -23.44 -12.45
N GLU A 35 1.75 -24.71 -12.23
CA GLU A 35 2.24 -25.60 -13.31
C GLU A 35 1.24 -25.68 -14.48
N LYS A 36 -0.06 -25.64 -14.16
CA LYS A 36 -1.14 -25.68 -15.15
C LYS A 36 -1.20 -24.46 -16.06
N SER A 37 -0.61 -23.32 -15.67
CA SER A 37 -0.59 -22.10 -16.50
C SER A 37 0.61 -22.05 -17.46
N GLY A 38 1.52 -23.03 -17.38
CA GLY A 38 2.73 -23.10 -18.19
C GLY A 38 3.93 -22.41 -17.54
N ARG A 39 5.13 -22.84 -17.94
CA ARG A 39 6.41 -22.41 -17.33
C ARG A 39 6.62 -20.89 -17.39
N LEU A 40 6.24 -20.26 -18.51
CA LEU A 40 6.39 -18.82 -18.70
C LEU A 40 5.49 -18.02 -17.75
N ASN A 41 4.19 -18.33 -17.72
CA ASN A 41 3.23 -17.63 -16.86
C ASN A 41 3.55 -17.84 -15.38
N ARG A 42 3.94 -19.07 -14.99
CA ARG A 42 4.43 -19.34 -13.64
C ARG A 42 5.61 -18.45 -13.26
N GLY A 43 6.60 -18.30 -14.15
CA GLY A 43 7.74 -17.41 -13.94
C GLY A 43 7.30 -15.96 -13.76
N ILE A 44 6.45 -15.46 -14.66
CA ILE A 44 5.92 -14.08 -14.61
C ILE A 44 5.18 -13.83 -13.29
N THR A 45 4.24 -14.69 -12.90
CA THR A 45 3.47 -14.52 -11.65
C THR A 45 4.35 -14.54 -10.41
N GLN A 46 5.36 -15.42 -10.37
CA GLN A 46 6.28 -15.47 -9.23
C GLN A 46 7.16 -14.22 -9.16
N THR A 47 7.71 -13.78 -10.29
CA THR A 47 8.48 -12.53 -10.36
C THR A 47 7.63 -11.33 -9.92
N LEU A 48 6.39 -11.22 -10.40
CA LEU A 48 5.48 -10.16 -9.99
C LEU A 48 5.22 -10.15 -8.48
N ASN A 49 5.10 -11.33 -7.86
CA ASN A 49 4.91 -11.42 -6.40
C ASN A 49 6.14 -11.00 -5.61
N VAL A 50 7.35 -11.38 -6.05
CA VAL A 50 8.60 -10.93 -5.43
C VAL A 50 8.72 -9.41 -5.56
N MET A 51 8.55 -8.87 -6.76
CA MET A 51 8.68 -7.44 -7.02
C MET A 51 7.63 -6.64 -6.24
N LEU A 52 6.39 -7.12 -6.17
CA LEU A 52 5.34 -6.47 -5.41
C LEU A 52 5.62 -6.49 -3.90
N SER A 53 6.11 -7.61 -3.37
CA SER A 53 6.52 -7.70 -1.95
C SER A 53 7.66 -6.72 -1.64
N TYR A 54 8.66 -6.64 -2.53
CA TYR A 54 9.76 -5.69 -2.40
C TYR A 54 9.27 -4.24 -2.41
N VAL A 55 8.38 -3.88 -3.34
CA VAL A 55 7.79 -2.53 -3.40
C VAL A 55 7.06 -2.19 -2.10
N PHE A 56 6.27 -3.11 -1.53
CA PHE A 56 5.60 -2.86 -0.24
C PHE A 56 6.60 -2.59 0.89
N ILE A 57 7.70 -3.34 0.96
CA ILE A 57 8.76 -3.14 1.97
C ILE A 57 9.41 -1.77 1.80
N VAL A 58 9.87 -1.45 0.58
CA VAL A 58 10.52 -0.17 0.27
C VAL A 58 9.57 0.99 0.55
N TYR A 59 8.31 0.85 0.18
CA TYR A 59 7.30 1.88 0.37
C TYR A 59 7.02 2.11 1.87
N ALA A 60 6.85 1.04 2.67
CA ALA A 60 6.69 1.14 4.12
C ALA A 60 7.88 1.85 4.79
N VAL A 61 9.11 1.45 4.44
CA VAL A 61 10.34 2.08 4.96
C VAL A 61 10.42 3.54 4.52
N SER A 62 10.10 3.82 3.26
CA SER A 62 10.13 5.19 2.71
C SER A 62 9.11 6.08 3.40
N LEU A 63 7.89 5.59 3.67
CA LEU A 63 6.85 6.35 4.36
C LEU A 63 7.23 6.64 5.83
N PHE A 64 7.89 5.69 6.48
CA PHE A 64 8.37 5.84 7.85
C PHE A 64 9.52 6.85 7.97
N LEU A 65 10.48 6.80 7.05
CA LEU A 65 11.66 7.68 7.05
C LEU A 65 11.42 9.05 6.38
N ALA A 66 10.37 9.18 5.56
CA ALA A 66 10.12 10.42 4.82
C ALA A 66 9.83 11.59 5.76
N GLU A 67 10.46 12.72 5.48
CA GLU A 67 10.14 14.03 6.05
C GLU A 67 8.75 14.50 5.64
N THR A 68 8.14 15.40 6.41
CA THR A 68 6.75 15.88 6.18
C THR A 68 6.51 16.37 4.75
N ARG A 69 7.49 17.04 4.13
CA ARG A 69 7.40 17.56 2.75
C ARG A 69 7.30 16.46 1.69
N THR A 70 8.01 15.34 1.86
CA THR A 70 8.00 14.23 0.90
C THR A 70 6.94 13.18 1.24
N ARG A 71 6.51 13.13 2.51
CA ARG A 71 5.49 12.20 3.00
C ARG A 71 4.12 12.41 2.36
N GLY A 72 3.73 13.66 2.09
CA GLY A 72 2.46 13.98 1.43
C GLY A 72 2.31 13.30 0.05
N PRO A 73 3.20 13.55 -0.91
CA PRO A 73 3.18 12.87 -2.21
C PRO A 73 3.22 11.35 -2.11
N LEU A 74 4.03 10.80 -1.18
CA LEU A 74 4.08 9.36 -0.94
C LEU A 74 2.69 8.85 -0.51
N ALA A 75 2.10 9.42 0.52
CA ALA A 75 0.79 9.03 1.04
C ALA A 75 -0.33 9.14 -0.01
N LEU A 76 -0.28 10.17 -0.86
CA LEU A 76 -1.21 10.30 -2.00
C LEU A 76 -1.04 9.15 -3.00
N ALA A 77 0.21 8.81 -3.35
CA ALA A 77 0.50 7.68 -4.24
C ALA A 77 0.01 6.35 -3.64
N GLY A 78 0.17 6.14 -2.32
CA GLY A 78 -0.35 4.97 -1.61
C GLY A 78 -1.86 4.89 -1.66
N THR A 79 -2.54 6.02 -1.45
CA THR A 79 -4.00 6.12 -1.59
C THR A 79 -4.44 5.69 -2.98
N GLY A 80 -3.81 6.23 -4.02
CA GLY A 80 -4.10 5.87 -5.42
C GLY A 80 -3.83 4.39 -5.73
N PHE A 81 -2.71 3.85 -5.25
CA PHE A 81 -2.37 2.43 -5.40
C PHE A 81 -3.45 1.52 -4.81
N TRP A 82 -3.87 1.78 -3.57
CA TRP A 82 -4.88 0.98 -2.89
C TRP A 82 -6.27 1.10 -3.52
N LEU A 83 -6.66 2.29 -4.00
CA LEU A 83 -7.91 2.48 -4.75
C LEU A 83 -7.91 1.74 -6.08
N LEU A 84 -6.81 1.82 -6.84
CA LEU A 84 -6.68 1.08 -8.09
C LEU A 84 -6.79 -0.43 -7.84
N ARG A 85 -6.16 -0.92 -6.77
CA ARG A 85 -6.30 -2.31 -6.30
C ARG A 85 -7.74 -2.67 -5.96
N ALA A 86 -8.45 -1.79 -5.24
CA ALA A 86 -9.86 -2.00 -4.87
C ALA A 86 -10.77 -2.11 -6.10
N ILE A 87 -10.50 -1.33 -7.16
CA ILE A 87 -11.27 -1.37 -8.41
C ILE A 87 -10.88 -2.58 -9.27
N ALA A 88 -9.60 -2.90 -9.36
CA ALA A 88 -9.12 -4.03 -10.18
C ALA A 88 -9.57 -5.38 -9.62
N GLN A 89 -9.69 -5.52 -8.30
CA GLN A 89 -10.05 -6.76 -7.62
C GLN A 89 -11.41 -7.36 -8.09
N PRO A 90 -12.55 -6.64 -8.09
CA PRO A 90 -13.82 -7.18 -8.57
C PRO A 90 -13.82 -7.42 -10.08
N VAL A 91 -13.12 -6.58 -10.86
CA VAL A 91 -13.03 -6.70 -12.32
C VAL A 91 -12.30 -7.98 -12.74
N LEU A 92 -11.17 -8.29 -12.10
CA LEU A 92 -10.34 -9.44 -12.48
C LEU A 92 -10.74 -10.75 -11.80
N PHE A 93 -11.39 -10.69 -10.62
CA PHE A 93 -11.76 -11.88 -9.84
C PHE A 93 -13.27 -12.18 -9.82
N ALA A 94 -14.03 -11.59 -10.75
CA ALA A 94 -15.42 -11.91 -11.07
C ALA A 94 -16.36 -12.02 -9.84
N GLY A 95 -16.25 -11.07 -8.90
CA GLY A 95 -17.26 -10.85 -7.85
C GLY A 95 -17.47 -11.98 -6.82
N THR A 96 -16.52 -12.90 -6.65
CA THR A 96 -16.60 -13.91 -5.57
C THR A 96 -16.72 -13.23 -4.19
N ARG A 97 -17.37 -13.89 -3.20
CA ARG A 97 -17.52 -13.33 -1.83
C ARG A 97 -16.17 -12.94 -1.22
N LEU A 98 -15.14 -13.72 -1.50
CA LEU A 98 -13.77 -13.45 -1.05
C LEU A 98 -13.18 -12.20 -1.73
N SER A 99 -13.51 -11.95 -2.99
CA SER A 99 -13.09 -10.75 -3.72
C SER A 99 -13.59 -9.48 -3.03
N TRP A 100 -14.85 -9.45 -2.59
CA TRP A 100 -15.43 -8.31 -1.86
C TRP A 100 -14.78 -8.06 -0.51
N VAL A 101 -14.36 -9.12 0.20
CA VAL A 101 -13.57 -8.98 1.43
C VAL A 101 -12.24 -8.28 1.14
N PHE A 102 -11.53 -8.67 0.09
CA PHE A 102 -10.29 -8.01 -0.31
C PHE A 102 -10.51 -6.56 -0.77
N VAL A 103 -11.62 -6.26 -1.44
CA VAL A 103 -11.99 -4.86 -1.76
C VAL A 103 -12.11 -4.02 -0.49
N ALA A 104 -12.83 -4.50 0.52
CA ALA A 104 -12.99 -3.79 1.78
C ALA A 104 -11.62 -3.53 2.46
N VAL A 105 -10.73 -4.53 2.44
CA VAL A 105 -9.35 -4.38 2.93
C VAL A 105 -8.61 -3.31 2.12
N PHE A 106 -8.66 -3.33 0.79
CA PHE A 106 -7.98 -2.31 -0.03
C PHE A 106 -8.54 -0.90 0.17
N VAL A 107 -9.85 -0.76 0.35
CA VAL A 107 -10.49 0.52 0.69
C VAL A 107 -9.99 1.03 2.05
N LEU A 108 -9.84 0.14 3.04
CA LEU A 108 -9.22 0.49 4.33
C LEU A 108 -7.78 0.98 4.14
N GLY A 109 -6.98 0.27 3.34
CA GLY A 109 -5.61 0.70 3.00
C GLY A 109 -5.57 2.09 2.36
N ALA A 110 -6.48 2.37 1.43
CA ALA A 110 -6.62 3.69 0.82
C ALA A 110 -7.00 4.76 1.86
N GLY A 111 -7.93 4.45 2.76
CA GLY A 111 -8.35 5.34 3.85
C GLY A 111 -7.21 5.70 4.79
N LEU A 112 -6.42 4.70 5.22
CA LEU A 112 -5.25 4.92 6.08
C LEU A 112 -4.23 5.87 5.42
N HIS A 113 -3.95 5.66 4.14
CA HIS A 113 -3.03 6.52 3.39
C HIS A 113 -3.59 7.92 3.14
N ALA A 114 -4.90 8.05 2.93
CA ALA A 114 -5.56 9.35 2.78
C ALA A 114 -5.49 10.16 4.07
N VAL A 115 -5.65 9.52 5.24
CA VAL A 115 -5.47 10.16 6.55
C VAL A 115 -4.04 10.66 6.71
N THR A 116 -3.04 9.82 6.40
CA THR A 116 -1.62 10.22 6.42
C THR A 116 -1.33 11.40 5.50
N TYR A 117 -1.97 11.47 4.33
CA TYR A 117 -1.86 12.60 3.42
C TYR A 117 -2.43 13.89 4.02
N VAL A 118 -3.65 13.83 4.57
CA VAL A 118 -4.31 14.99 5.18
C VAL A 118 -3.51 15.52 6.36
N ASP A 119 -2.99 14.64 7.21
CA ASP A 119 -2.13 15.03 8.34
C ASP A 119 -0.84 15.71 7.87
N SER A 120 -0.22 15.16 6.82
CA SER A 120 1.00 15.74 6.23
C SER A 120 0.73 17.12 5.62
N ALA A 121 -0.44 17.30 4.98
CA ALA A 121 -0.85 18.58 4.39
C ALA A 121 -1.11 19.65 5.46
N LYS A 122 -1.80 19.32 6.55
CA LYS A 122 -2.06 20.24 7.67
C LYS A 122 -0.76 20.76 8.29
N VAL A 123 0.18 19.86 8.57
CA VAL A 123 1.48 20.22 9.14
C VAL A 123 2.27 21.16 8.19
N GLY A 124 2.19 20.94 6.88
CA GLY A 124 2.83 21.81 5.89
C GLY A 124 2.24 23.24 5.87
N VAL A 125 0.92 23.37 6.08
CA VAL A 125 0.22 24.67 6.14
C VAL A 125 0.60 25.43 7.43
N GLU A 126 0.61 24.77 8.58
CA GLU A 126 1.00 25.38 9.86
C GLU A 126 2.45 25.90 9.84
N ALA A 127 3.37 25.09 9.29
CA ALA A 127 4.77 25.49 9.14
C ALA A 127 4.94 26.71 8.22
N SER A 128 4.12 26.82 7.16
CA SER A 128 4.16 27.96 6.25
C SER A 128 3.57 29.23 6.87
N SER A 129 2.50 29.09 7.67
CA SER A 129 1.86 30.22 8.38
C SER A 129 2.77 30.82 9.46
N CYS A 130 3.57 30.01 10.16
CA CYS A 130 4.52 30.49 11.17
C CYS A 130 5.75 31.16 10.55
N ALA A 131 6.05 30.86 9.28
CA ALA A 131 7.19 31.38 8.54
C ALA A 131 6.92 32.74 7.85
N GLN A 132 5.67 33.23 7.81
CA GLN A 132 5.39 34.62 7.47
C GLN A 132 5.47 35.49 8.73
N PRO A 133 6.54 36.28 8.96
CA PRO A 133 6.52 37.30 9.99
C PRO A 133 5.47 38.37 9.62
N LEU A 134 4.73 38.84 10.61
CA LEU A 134 3.79 39.96 10.50
C LEU A 134 4.48 41.14 9.81
N SER A 135 4.07 41.43 8.58
CA SER A 135 4.45 42.64 7.82
C SER A 135 3.71 43.85 8.38
#